data_AF-A0A2C9L456-F1
#
_entry.id   AF-A0A2C9L456-F1
#
_cell.length_a   1.000
_cell.length_b   1.000
_cell.length_c   1.000
_cell.angle_alpha   90.00
_cell.angle_beta   90.00
_cell.angle_gamma   90.00
#
_symmetry.space_group_name_H-M   'P 1'
#
loop_
_entity.id
_entity.type
_entity.pdbx_description
1 polymer ?
#
loop_
_entity_poly.entity_id
_entity_poly.type
_entity_poly.pdbx_seq_one_letter_code
_entity_poly.pdbx_strand_id
1 'polypeptide(L)'
;MLSFLLWMDSSTVRAQVKTQDPDVMFKHFRLIIKQLLDYQGQLDLLTDRSRDIHPVHYRKELPEWPLKARALVQYQHKHVSLAKGDFVMILENSDAERWKIKTLDGIESEVPAIVLVIPPADPSCFQQIDKLREQIKVNSFIAAKRLRSHLIQFLSSAISQTQSKDTLF
;
A
#
# COMPACT_ATOMS: atom_id res chain seq x y z
N MET A 1 10.11 -5.59 0.29
CA MET A 1 9.75 -4.18 -0.01
C MET A 1 10.91 -3.22 0.26
N LEU A 2 11.51 -3.21 1.47
CA LEU A 2 12.72 -2.44 1.77
C LEU A 2 13.93 -2.77 0.84
N SER A 3 14.04 -4.02 0.37
CA SER A 3 15.20 -4.48 -0.40
C SER A 3 15.39 -3.77 -1.74
N PHE A 4 14.34 -3.44 -2.49
CA PHE A 4 14.50 -2.76 -3.77
C PHE A 4 14.80 -1.28 -3.65
N LEU A 5 14.26 -0.62 -2.64
CA LEU A 5 14.61 0.78 -2.38
C LEU A 5 16.04 0.91 -1.89
N LEU A 6 16.45 0.03 -0.98
CA LEU A 6 17.85 -0.13 -0.58
C LEU A 6 18.75 -0.51 -1.75
N TRP A 7 18.26 -1.35 -2.68
CA TRP A 7 19.01 -1.72 -3.88
C TRP A 7 19.10 -0.58 -4.89
N MET A 8 18.03 0.18 -5.13
CA MET A 8 18.06 1.36 -5.99
C MET A 8 19.00 2.43 -5.43
N ASP A 9 19.09 2.56 -4.11
CA ASP A 9 20.02 3.46 -3.45
C ASP A 9 21.38 2.85 -3.16
N SER A 10 21.61 1.59 -3.55
CA SER A 10 22.91 0.95 -3.41
C SER A 10 23.95 1.63 -4.30
N SER A 11 25.19 1.62 -3.81
CA SER A 11 26.35 2.08 -4.57
C SER A 11 26.48 1.37 -5.93
N THR A 12 26.00 0.14 -6.04
CA THR A 12 25.99 -0.66 -7.28
C THR A 12 25.08 -0.07 -8.36
N VAL A 13 23.89 0.41 -8.00
CA VAL A 13 22.93 1.01 -8.95
C VAL A 13 23.24 2.49 -9.19
N ARG A 14 23.87 3.16 -8.21
CA ARG A 14 24.36 4.55 -8.34
C ARG A 14 25.69 4.68 -9.08
N ALA A 15 26.41 3.57 -9.26
CA ALA A 15 27.68 3.59 -9.97
C ALA A 15 27.48 3.99 -11.43
N GLN A 16 28.43 4.78 -11.95
CA GLN A 16 28.47 5.09 -13.37
C GLN A 16 28.48 3.81 -14.19
N VAL A 17 27.69 3.80 -15.26
CA VAL A 17 27.63 2.65 -16.13
C VAL A 17 28.88 2.62 -17.00
N LYS A 18 29.79 1.69 -16.67
CA LYS A 18 31.07 1.51 -17.37
C LYS A 18 31.00 0.54 -18.54
N THR A 19 29.85 -0.11 -18.77
CA THR A 19 29.74 -1.08 -19.86
C THR A 19 29.71 -0.38 -21.21
N GLN A 20 30.41 -0.96 -22.16
CA GLN A 20 30.42 -0.55 -23.57
C GLN A 20 29.55 -1.48 -24.43
N ASP A 21 29.10 -2.59 -23.85
CA ASP A 21 28.26 -3.58 -24.50
C ASP A 21 26.78 -3.15 -24.49
N PRO A 22 26.14 -2.96 -25.66
CA PRO A 22 24.74 -2.58 -25.78
C PRO A 22 23.78 -3.62 -25.19
N ASP A 23 24.11 -4.91 -25.24
CA ASP A 23 23.25 -5.97 -24.69
C ASP A 23 23.22 -5.92 -23.17
N VAL A 24 24.35 -5.61 -22.54
CA VAL A 24 24.41 -5.43 -21.08
C VAL A 24 23.62 -4.20 -20.65
N MET A 25 23.72 -3.09 -21.39
CA MET A 25 22.88 -1.90 -21.14
C MET A 25 21.39 -2.24 -21.25
N PHE A 26 20.98 -2.88 -22.33
CA PHE A 26 19.59 -3.22 -22.57
C PHE A 26 19.02 -4.14 -21.47
N LYS A 27 19.79 -5.15 -21.05
CA LYS A 27 19.43 -6.02 -19.91
C LYS A 27 19.27 -5.21 -18.62
N HIS A 28 20.15 -4.24 -18.36
CA HIS A 28 20.04 -3.36 -17.19
C HIS A 28 18.76 -2.51 -17.21
N PHE A 29 18.42 -1.86 -18.33
CA PHE A 29 17.16 -1.11 -18.48
C PHE A 29 15.94 -2.01 -18.27
N ARG A 30 15.93 -3.18 -18.92
CA ARG A 30 14.82 -4.15 -18.78
C ARG A 30 14.63 -4.62 -17.34
N LEU A 31 15.73 -4.87 -16.62
CA LEU A 31 15.66 -5.27 -15.21
C LEU A 31 14.99 -4.18 -14.35
N ILE A 32 15.42 -2.92 -14.50
CA ILE A 32 14.86 -1.81 -13.72
C ILE A 32 13.38 -1.60 -14.04
N ILE A 33 13.02 -1.57 -15.33
CA ILE A 33 11.63 -1.40 -15.75
C ILE A 33 10.76 -2.55 -15.24
N LYS A 34 11.23 -3.80 -15.38
CA LYS A 34 10.51 -4.97 -14.86
C LYS A 34 10.25 -4.85 -13.37
N GLN A 35 11.27 -4.48 -12.58
CA GLN A 35 11.10 -4.33 -11.14
C GLN A 35 10.07 -3.24 -10.81
N LEU A 36 10.10 -2.08 -11.46
CA LEU A 36 9.10 -1.01 -11.25
C LEU A 36 7.67 -1.49 -11.55
N LEU A 37 7.48 -2.24 -12.63
CA LEU A 37 6.18 -2.81 -12.99
C LEU A 37 5.71 -3.86 -11.98
N ASP A 38 6.61 -4.74 -11.54
CA ASP A 38 6.32 -5.74 -10.50
C ASP A 38 5.89 -5.05 -9.19
N TYR A 39 6.50 -3.92 -8.83
CA TYR A 39 6.11 -3.12 -7.67
C TYR A 39 4.72 -2.52 -7.82
N GLN A 40 4.40 -1.96 -8.98
CA GLN A 40 3.08 -1.41 -9.26
C GLN A 40 2.01 -2.51 -9.13
N GLY A 41 2.23 -3.68 -9.75
CA GLY A 41 1.29 -4.80 -9.67
C GLY A 41 1.08 -5.32 -8.24
N GLN A 42 2.13 -5.36 -7.42
CA GLN A 42 1.99 -5.72 -6.00
C GLN A 42 1.18 -4.68 -5.22
N LEU A 43 1.36 -3.39 -5.52
CA LEU A 43 0.61 -2.33 -4.86
C LEU A 43 -0.88 -2.36 -5.23
N ASP A 44 -1.19 -2.65 -6.49
CA ASP A 44 -2.56 -2.82 -6.97
C ASP A 44 -3.23 -4.02 -6.26
N LEU A 45 -2.52 -5.15 -6.15
CA LEU A 45 -3.00 -6.30 -5.38
C LEU A 45 -3.26 -5.97 -3.90
N LEU A 46 -2.34 -5.23 -3.26
CA LEU A 46 -2.51 -4.78 -1.87
C LEU A 46 -3.70 -3.82 -1.73
N THR A 47 -3.90 -2.94 -2.71
CA THR A 47 -5.05 -2.02 -2.79
C THR A 47 -6.37 -2.78 -2.84
N ASP A 48 -6.45 -3.82 -3.67
CA ASP A 48 -7.67 -4.60 -3.78
C ASP A 48 -7.96 -5.35 -2.47
N ARG A 49 -6.93 -5.97 -1.88
CA ARG A 49 -7.06 -6.70 -0.61
C ARG A 49 -7.45 -5.81 0.56
N SER A 50 -7.01 -4.55 0.61
CA SER A 50 -7.33 -3.66 1.73
C SER A 50 -8.81 -3.32 1.85
N ARG A 51 -9.58 -3.44 0.76
CA ARG A 51 -11.02 -3.21 0.76
C ARG A 51 -11.79 -4.22 1.61
N ASP A 52 -11.20 -5.38 1.89
CA ASP A 52 -11.84 -6.46 2.64
C ASP A 52 -11.32 -6.58 4.09
N ILE A 53 -10.33 -5.75 4.46
CA ILE A 53 -9.73 -5.79 5.80
C ILE A 53 -10.64 -5.09 6.79
N HIS A 54 -10.94 -5.80 7.87
CA HIS A 54 -11.75 -5.29 8.98
C HIS A 54 -10.85 -4.56 9.99
N PRO A 55 -11.29 -3.41 10.54
CA PRO A 55 -10.49 -2.65 11.50
C PRO A 55 -10.57 -3.24 12.91
N VAL A 56 -9.77 -4.28 13.17
CA VAL A 56 -9.78 -4.99 14.47
C VAL A 56 -9.17 -4.16 15.60
N HIS A 57 -8.33 -3.17 15.29
CA HIS A 57 -7.69 -2.29 16.27
C HIS A 57 -8.71 -1.48 17.09
N TYR A 58 -9.87 -1.12 16.50
CA TYR A 58 -11.00 -0.52 17.21
C TYR A 58 -11.65 -1.42 18.27
N ARG A 59 -11.20 -2.66 18.46
CA ARG A 59 -11.58 -3.45 19.65
C ARG A 59 -10.84 -3.05 20.92
N LYS A 60 -9.69 -2.40 20.78
CA LYS A 60 -8.84 -1.97 21.90
C LYS A 60 -8.77 -0.45 22.02
N GLU A 61 -8.94 0.24 20.89
CA GLU A 61 -8.82 1.69 20.80
C GLU A 61 -10.22 2.31 20.79
N LEU A 62 -10.41 3.37 21.59
CA LEU A 62 -11.62 4.16 21.56
C LEU A 62 -11.65 4.99 20.26
N PRO A 63 -12.70 4.88 19.43
CA PRO A 63 -12.85 5.72 18.27
C PRO A 63 -13.27 7.12 18.69
N GLU A 64 -12.76 8.14 17.98
CA GLU A 64 -13.12 9.54 18.22
C GLU A 64 -14.56 9.86 17.82
N TRP A 65 -15.18 9.03 16.98
CA TRP A 65 -16.55 9.19 16.49
C TRP A 65 -17.34 7.87 16.53
N PRO A 66 -18.68 7.93 16.57
CA PRO A 66 -19.52 6.75 16.50
C PRO A 66 -19.24 5.91 15.24
N LEU A 67 -18.99 4.62 15.41
CA LEU A 67 -18.65 3.70 14.33
C LEU A 67 -19.84 2.85 13.92
N LYS A 68 -20.00 2.61 12.62
CA LYS A 68 -20.98 1.62 12.14
C LYS A 68 -20.47 0.21 12.42
N ALA A 69 -21.32 -0.66 12.95
CA ALA A 69 -21.04 -2.07 13.16
C ALA A 69 -22.19 -2.94 12.63
N ARG A 70 -21.91 -4.23 12.47
CA ARG A 70 -22.85 -5.24 11.98
C ARG A 70 -22.98 -6.36 12.99
N ALA A 71 -24.20 -6.81 13.25
CA ALA A 71 -24.46 -7.97 14.10
C ALA A 71 -24.06 -9.27 13.38
N LEU A 72 -23.23 -10.09 14.03
CA LEU A 72 -22.77 -11.39 13.52
C LEU A 72 -23.80 -12.51 13.75
N VAL A 73 -24.61 -12.36 14.80
CA VAL A 73 -25.59 -13.33 15.26
C VAL A 73 -26.88 -12.60 15.65
N GLN A 74 -27.98 -13.35 15.73
CA GLN A 74 -29.18 -12.84 16.35
C GLN A 74 -28.95 -12.69 17.86
N TYR A 75 -29.29 -11.54 18.42
CA TYR A 75 -29.15 -11.25 19.85
C TYR A 75 -30.44 -10.61 20.36
N GLN A 76 -31.02 -11.20 21.41
CA GLN A 76 -32.23 -10.66 22.03
C GLN A 76 -32.04 -10.63 23.54
N HIS A 77 -32.15 -9.43 24.13
CA HIS A 77 -32.06 -9.24 25.56
C HIS A 77 -32.76 -7.95 25.99
N LYS A 78 -33.63 -8.03 27.00
CA LYS A 78 -34.43 -6.90 27.50
C LYS A 78 -35.21 -6.23 26.35
N HIS A 79 -34.92 -4.96 26.06
CA HIS A 79 -35.57 -4.16 25.02
C HIS A 79 -34.80 -4.16 23.69
N VAL A 80 -33.76 -4.98 23.56
CA VAL A 80 -32.89 -5.04 22.38
C VAL A 80 -33.13 -6.33 21.64
N SER A 81 -33.37 -6.22 20.35
CA SER A 81 -33.40 -7.34 19.42
C SER A 81 -32.60 -6.95 18.18
N LEU A 82 -31.54 -7.70 17.90
CA LEU A 82 -30.71 -7.57 16.71
C LEU A 82 -30.85 -8.85 15.89
N ALA A 83 -31.17 -8.73 14.61
CA ALA A 83 -31.07 -9.83 13.67
C ALA A 83 -29.63 -9.96 13.14
N LYS A 84 -29.29 -11.15 12.67
CA LYS A 84 -28.00 -11.38 12.03
C LYS A 84 -27.89 -10.52 10.76
N GLY A 85 -26.85 -9.70 10.70
CA GLY A 85 -26.59 -8.79 9.59
C GLY A 85 -27.08 -7.36 9.81
N ASP A 86 -27.81 -7.08 10.90
CA ASP A 86 -28.29 -5.73 11.19
C ASP A 86 -27.13 -4.76 11.42
N PHE A 87 -27.32 -3.54 10.96
CA PHE A 87 -26.38 -2.46 11.21
C PHE A 87 -26.77 -1.67 12.45
N VAL A 88 -25.77 -1.34 13.26
CA VAL A 88 -25.89 -0.53 14.47
C VAL A 88 -24.78 0.51 14.51
N MET A 89 -24.98 1.56 15.30
CA MET A 89 -23.94 2.56 15.59
C MET A 89 -23.35 2.28 16.97
N ILE A 90 -22.04 2.06 17.05
CA ILE A 90 -21.30 2.02 18.30
C ILE A 90 -21.16 3.44 18.80
N LEU A 91 -21.65 3.70 20.01
CA LEU A 91 -21.50 4.98 20.71
C LEU A 91 -20.29 4.95 21.64
N GLU A 92 -20.05 3.81 22.29
CA GLU A 92 -18.96 3.63 23.24
C GLU A 92 -18.46 2.18 23.23
N ASN A 93 -17.15 1.99 23.22
CA ASN A 93 -16.46 0.70 23.22
C ASN A 93 -15.34 0.62 24.28
N SER A 94 -15.43 1.46 25.34
CA SER A 94 -14.45 1.53 26.44
C SER A 94 -14.26 0.19 27.15
N ASP A 95 -15.34 -0.59 27.27
CA ASP A 95 -15.33 -1.94 27.83
C ASP A 95 -15.11 -2.97 26.71
N ALA A 96 -14.17 -3.90 26.93
CA ALA A 96 -13.85 -4.96 25.99
C ALA A 96 -14.98 -6.00 25.86
N GLU A 97 -15.83 -6.16 26.88
CA GLU A 97 -16.89 -7.16 26.91
C GLU A 97 -18.23 -6.62 26.45
N ARG A 98 -18.56 -5.37 26.78
CA ARG A 98 -19.87 -4.75 26.51
C ARG A 98 -19.71 -3.41 25.79
N TRP A 99 -20.39 -3.25 24.67
CA TRP A 99 -20.39 -2.01 23.91
C TRP A 99 -21.75 -1.34 23.96
N LYS A 100 -21.76 -0.01 24.10
CA LYS A 100 -22.97 0.79 23.99
C LYS A 100 -23.22 1.10 22.53
N ILE A 101 -24.41 0.72 22.06
CA ILE A 101 -24.83 0.88 20.69
C ILE A 101 -26.15 1.63 20.58
N LYS A 102 -26.43 2.11 19.37
CA LYS A 102 -27.71 2.63 18.93
C LYS A 102 -28.17 1.88 17.69
N THR A 103 -29.35 1.26 17.78
CA THR A 103 -30.00 0.59 16.65
C THR A 103 -30.55 1.63 15.66
N LEU A 104 -30.87 1.22 14.44
CA LEU A 104 -31.53 2.07 13.44
C LEU A 104 -32.85 2.68 13.94
N ASP A 105 -33.56 1.98 14.81
CA ASP A 105 -34.80 2.45 15.45
C ASP A 105 -34.55 3.51 16.55
N GLY A 106 -33.30 3.89 16.79
CA GLY A 106 -32.91 4.89 17.77
C GLY A 106 -32.78 4.37 19.21
N ILE A 107 -33.03 3.08 19.45
CA ILE A 107 -32.89 2.45 20.76
C ILE A 107 -31.41 2.36 21.14
N GLU A 108 -31.05 2.94 22.28
CA GLU A 108 -29.71 2.84 22.86
C GLU A 108 -29.64 1.72 23.89
N SER A 109 -28.59 0.91 23.81
CA SER A 109 -28.43 -0.24 24.69
C SER A 109 -27.01 -0.78 24.74
N GLU A 110 -26.72 -1.61 25.73
CA GLU A 110 -25.46 -2.33 25.84
C GLU A 110 -25.59 -3.77 25.38
N VAL A 111 -24.70 -4.19 24.50
CA VAL A 111 -24.65 -5.56 23.96
C VAL A 111 -23.24 -6.14 24.10
N PRO A 112 -23.09 -7.47 24.18
CA PRO A 112 -21.77 -8.08 24.22
C PRO A 112 -20.96 -7.76 22.95
N ALA A 113 -19.74 -7.25 23.09
CA ALA A 113 -18.90 -6.82 21.97
C ALA A 113 -18.66 -7.94 20.93
N ILE A 114 -18.65 -9.20 21.38
CA ILE A 114 -18.46 -10.39 20.53
C ILE A 114 -19.57 -10.58 19.48
N VAL A 115 -20.78 -10.03 19.71
CA VAL A 115 -21.89 -10.15 18.74
C VAL A 115 -21.77 -9.17 17.59
N LEU A 116 -20.84 -8.20 17.67
CA LEU A 116 -20.67 -7.12 16.70
C LEU A 116 -19.35 -7.25 15.94
N VAL A 117 -19.38 -6.82 14.68
CA VAL A 117 -18.19 -6.63 13.86
C VAL A 117 -18.23 -5.26 13.19
N ILE A 118 -17.12 -4.52 13.27
CA ILE A 118 -16.97 -3.29 12.46
C ILE A 118 -16.67 -3.75 11.02
N PRO A 119 -17.52 -3.39 10.04
CA PRO A 119 -17.35 -3.85 8.67
C PRO A 119 -16.08 -3.26 8.05
N PRO A 120 -15.59 -3.88 6.97
CA PRO A 120 -14.52 -3.28 6.19
C PRO A 120 -15.03 -1.98 5.53
N ALA A 121 -14.14 -1.07 5.14
CA ALA A 121 -12.70 -1.23 5.05
C ALA A 121 -11.94 -0.39 6.11
N ASP A 122 -10.82 -0.93 6.59
CA ASP A 122 -9.99 -0.27 7.61
C ASP A 122 -9.31 1.00 7.05
N PRO A 123 -9.57 2.20 7.64
CA PRO A 123 -8.97 3.45 7.18
C PRO A 123 -7.44 3.46 7.31
N SER A 124 -6.88 2.80 8.34
CA SER A 124 -5.43 2.73 8.53
C SER A 124 -4.73 1.99 7.39
N CYS A 125 -5.38 0.97 6.82
CA CYS A 125 -4.85 0.22 5.68
C CYS A 125 -4.70 1.10 4.44
N PHE A 126 -5.70 1.94 4.14
CA PHE A 126 -5.61 2.86 3.01
C PHE A 126 -4.53 3.91 3.20
N GLN A 127 -4.39 4.47 4.41
CA GLN A 127 -3.32 5.42 4.70
C GLN A 127 -1.93 4.82 4.43
N GLN A 128 -1.71 3.55 4.77
CA GLN A 128 -0.44 2.88 4.47
C GLN A 128 -0.26 2.64 2.97
N ILE A 129 -1.32 2.25 2.26
CA ILE A 129 -1.28 2.08 0.80
C ILE A 129 -0.99 3.41 0.09
N ASP A 130 -1.57 4.51 0.56
CA ASP A 130 -1.32 5.84 -0.01
C ASP A 130 0.13 6.26 0.19
N LYS A 131 0.71 6.02 1.37
CA LYS A 131 2.16 6.20 1.59
C LYS A 131 2.99 5.38 0.61
N LEU A 132 2.63 4.12 0.36
CA LEU A 132 3.32 3.26 -0.62
C LEU A 132 3.15 3.77 -2.05
N ARG A 133 1.98 4.30 -2.43
CA ARG A 133 1.75 4.93 -3.74
C ARG A 133 2.65 6.14 -3.94
N GLU A 134 2.74 7.01 -2.94
CA GLU A 134 3.61 8.19 -2.99
C GLU A 134 5.07 7.78 -3.15
N GLN A 135 5.53 6.78 -2.39
CA GLN A 135 6.88 6.23 -2.53
C GLN A 135 7.13 5.71 -3.95
N ILE A 136 6.21 4.92 -4.53
CA ILE A 136 6.39 4.39 -5.89
C ILE A 136 6.43 5.51 -6.94
N LYS A 137 5.61 6.56 -6.80
CA LYS A 137 5.66 7.73 -7.70
C LYS A 137 7.04 8.38 -7.67
N VAL A 138 7.54 8.69 -6.46
CA VAL A 138 8.86 9.30 -6.27
C VAL A 138 9.96 8.40 -6.84
N ASN A 139 9.90 7.10 -6.56
CA ASN A 139 10.89 6.13 -7.00
C ASN A 139 10.91 5.96 -8.51
N SER A 140 9.74 5.92 -9.16
CA SER A 140 9.61 5.84 -10.62
C SER A 140 10.21 7.08 -11.28
N PHE A 141 9.96 8.27 -10.72
CA PHE A 141 10.55 9.51 -11.20
C PHE A 141 12.09 9.53 -11.07
N ILE A 142 12.62 9.10 -9.93
CA ILE A 142 14.07 8.99 -9.70
C ILE A 142 14.68 7.96 -10.66
N ALA A 143 14.06 6.80 -10.82
CA ALA A 143 14.51 5.77 -11.75
C ALA A 143 14.56 6.30 -13.19
N ALA A 144 13.50 6.96 -13.67
CA ALA A 144 13.48 7.55 -15.01
C ALA A 144 14.62 8.57 -15.24
N LYS A 145 14.87 9.45 -14.25
CA LYS A 145 16.01 10.38 -14.29
C LYS A 145 17.35 9.66 -14.39
N ARG A 146 17.55 8.61 -13.59
CA ARG A 146 18.79 7.81 -13.59
C ARG A 146 18.98 7.06 -14.90
N LEU A 147 17.93 6.41 -15.40
CA LEU A 147 17.93 5.72 -16.70
C LEU A 147 18.32 6.68 -17.83
N ARG A 148 17.78 7.90 -17.84
CA ARG A 148 18.17 8.95 -18.79
C ARG A 148 19.67 9.28 -18.69
N SER A 149 20.19 9.50 -17.48
CA SER A 149 21.61 9.78 -17.28
C SER A 149 22.49 8.63 -17.76
N HIS A 150 22.12 7.38 -17.49
CA HIS A 150 22.85 6.19 -17.94
C HIS A 150 22.85 6.08 -19.47
N LEU A 151 21.74 6.40 -20.14
CA LEU A 151 21.67 6.46 -21.60
C LEU A 151 22.62 7.51 -22.17
N ILE A 152 22.61 8.73 -21.63
CA ILE A 152 23.46 9.81 -22.11
C ILE A 152 24.95 9.44 -21.93
N GLN A 153 25.31 8.87 -20.78
CA GLN A 153 26.68 8.40 -20.52
C GLN A 153 27.11 7.32 -21.51
N PHE A 154 26.26 6.31 -21.73
CA PHE A 154 26.54 5.25 -22.70
C PHE A 154 26.66 5.77 -24.14
N LEU A 155 25.78 6.68 -24.56
CA LEU A 155 25.86 7.27 -25.89
C LEU A 155 27.13 8.12 -26.04
N SER A 156 27.49 8.90 -25.02
CA SER A 156 28.71 9.70 -25.05
C SER A 156 29.97 8.83 -25.18
N SER A 157 30.04 7.70 -24.47
CA SER A 157 31.16 6.77 -24.57
C SER A 157 31.22 6.06 -25.93
N ALA A 158 30.07 5.67 -26.49
CA ALA A 158 29.99 5.09 -27.83
C ALA A 158 30.43 6.08 -28.92
N ILE A 159 30.00 7.35 -28.83
CA ILE A 159 30.36 8.39 -29.80
C ILE A 159 31.86 8.68 -29.80
N SER A 160 32.49 8.78 -28.61
CA SER A 160 33.94 8.98 -28.50
C SER A 160 34.75 7.85 -29.15
N GLN A 161 34.22 6.62 -29.20
CA GLN A 161 34.87 5.50 -29.87
C GLN A 161 34.78 5.56 -31.40
N THR A 162 33.63 5.97 -31.95
CA THR A 162 33.51 6.18 -33.40
C THR A 162 34.52 7.21 -33.89
N GLN A 163 34.67 8.34 -33.19
CA GLN A 163 35.61 9.39 -33.60
C GLN A 163 37.09 8.97 -33.50
N SER A 164 37.44 8.12 -32.54
CA SER A 164 38.82 7.62 -32.37
C SER A 164 39.20 6.52 -33.36
N LYS A 165 38.22 5.79 -33.91
CA LYS A 165 38.46 4.85 -35.03
C LYS A 165 38.65 5.57 -36.35
N ASP A 166 37.97 6.69 -36.57
CA ASP A 166 38.06 7.48 -37.81
C ASP A 166 39.37 8.29 -37.92
N THR A 167 40.10 8.52 -36.81
CA THR A 167 41.39 9.23 -36.80
C THR A 167 42.61 8.34 -37.06
N LEU A 168 42.41 7.03 -37.24
CA LEU A 168 43.45 6.03 -37.49
C LEU A 168 43.57 5.61 -38.97
N PHE A 169 42.93 6.35 -39.89
CA PHE A 169 43.04 6.20 -41.34
C PHE A 169 43.64 7.44 -41.99
#